data_AF-A0A3N5FZ17-F1
#
_entry.id   AF-A0A3N5FZ17-F1
#
_cell.length_a   1.000
_cell.length_b   1.000
_cell.length_c   1.000
_cell.angle_alpha   90.00
_cell.angle_beta   90.00
_cell.angle_gamma   90.00
#
_symmetry.space_group_name_H-M   'P 1'
#
loop_
_entity.id
_entity.type
_entity.pdbx_description
1 polymer ?
#
loop_
_entity_poly.entity_id
_entity_poly.type
_entity_poly.pdbx_seq_one_letter_code
_entity_poly.pdbx_strand_id
1 'polypeptide(L)'
;EGAVLASNTSSLSIAGIGAKTPNPGRVVGMHFFNPVHKMPLVEVIAPEGGDPSAVNTVFSFTRKLGKTPVLVKDAPGFLVNRLLMFYSVEALWLLDEGYRVEDLDRAMTGWGMPVGPIALMDEVGIDVANKVAHILHEAFSDRLPLPPWLDRLVENGRLGVKNGLGLYRYEGRERKDPDPSAYTLLGLQPRVQNPDPDAIADRMVLPMVNEAARCLEEGVVRSAGDLDLALIFGTGFPPFRGGLCRWADQEGPGRIIATLERLESGVGDRFRPSSSLRATAEAGGFYSRFGG
;
A
#
# COMPACT_ATOMS: atom_id res chain seq x y z
N GLU A 1 27.61 24.88 2.76
CA GLU A 1 27.02 24.85 1.41
C GLU A 1 27.42 23.52 0.77
N GLY A 2 26.47 22.72 0.26
CA GLY A 2 26.77 21.39 -0.30
C GLY A 2 26.19 20.19 0.45
N ALA A 3 25.49 20.38 1.57
CA ALA A 3 24.76 19.30 2.25
C ALA A 3 23.54 18.87 1.43
N VAL A 4 23.21 17.57 1.50
CA VAL A 4 21.96 17.00 0.99
C VAL A 4 20.97 16.97 2.15
N LEU A 5 19.72 17.37 1.89
CA LEU A 5 18.63 17.28 2.87
C LEU A 5 17.75 16.08 2.51
N ALA A 6 17.51 15.20 3.49
CA ALA A 6 16.66 14.03 3.31
C ALA A 6 15.42 14.13 4.18
N SER A 7 14.24 13.83 3.62
CA SER A 7 12.98 13.76 4.36
C SER A 7 12.50 12.32 4.51
N ASN A 8 12.09 11.95 5.72
CA ASN A 8 11.45 10.66 6.04
C ASN A 8 9.91 10.76 6.03
N THR A 9 9.34 11.70 5.29
CA THR A 9 7.89 11.76 5.09
C THR A 9 7.39 10.45 4.44
N SER A 10 6.14 10.07 4.73
CA SER A 10 5.51 8.86 4.17
C SER A 10 4.48 9.14 3.07
N SER A 11 4.11 10.41 2.88
CA SER A 11 3.03 10.77 1.94
C SER A 11 3.11 12.19 1.36
N LEU A 12 3.82 13.12 2.01
CA LEU A 12 4.01 14.47 1.46
C LEU A 12 5.01 14.46 0.29
N SER A 13 4.72 15.25 -0.75
CA SER A 13 5.61 15.43 -1.90
C SER A 13 6.97 15.98 -1.49
N ILE A 14 8.03 15.32 -1.96
CA ILE A 14 9.41 15.76 -1.74
C ILE A 14 9.68 17.05 -2.51
N ALA A 15 9.15 17.20 -3.72
CA ALA A 15 9.22 18.44 -4.49
C ALA A 15 8.53 19.60 -3.75
N GLY A 16 7.37 19.35 -3.14
CA GLY A 16 6.65 20.32 -2.32
C GLY A 16 7.44 20.78 -1.08
N ILE A 17 8.12 19.85 -0.41
CA ILE A 17 9.06 20.17 0.68
C ILE A 17 10.24 20.98 0.15
N GLY A 18 10.84 20.52 -0.96
CA GLY A 18 11.99 21.15 -1.61
C GLY A 18 11.74 22.60 -1.98
N ALA A 19 10.55 22.93 -2.49
CA ALA A 19 10.13 24.28 -2.86
C ALA A 19 10.14 25.29 -1.69
N LYS A 20 10.19 24.82 -0.44
CA LYS A 20 10.31 25.66 0.76
C LYS A 20 11.75 25.82 1.26
N THR A 21 12.73 25.36 0.48
CA THR A 21 14.15 25.41 0.84
C THR A 21 14.96 26.27 -0.15
N PRO A 22 16.12 26.83 0.25
CA PRO A 22 16.96 27.63 -0.65
C PRO A 22 17.55 26.85 -1.84
N ASN A 23 17.67 25.53 -1.74
CA ASN A 23 18.26 24.66 -2.77
C ASN A 23 17.38 23.42 -3.01
N PRO A 24 16.24 23.54 -3.70
CA PRO A 24 15.28 22.45 -3.88
C PRO A 24 15.89 21.19 -4.49
N GLY A 25 16.83 21.34 -5.44
CA GLY A 25 17.51 20.21 -6.08
C GLY A 25 18.30 19.31 -5.13
N ARG A 26 18.63 19.79 -3.92
CA ARG A 26 19.35 19.02 -2.90
C ARG A 26 18.44 18.37 -1.85
N VAL A 27 17.13 18.46 -2.02
CA VAL A 27 16.14 17.78 -1.17
C VAL A 27 15.76 16.45 -1.81
N VAL A 28 15.86 15.36 -1.05
CA VAL A 28 15.61 13.99 -1.50
C VAL A 28 14.73 13.29 -0.47
N GLY A 29 13.88 12.35 -0.87
CA GLY A 29 13.19 11.51 0.10
C GLY A 29 14.03 10.30 0.49
N MET A 30 14.01 9.95 1.77
CA MET A 30 14.67 8.77 2.34
C MET A 30 13.68 8.13 3.32
N HIS A 31 12.69 7.42 2.76
CA HIS A 31 11.56 6.89 3.50
C HIS A 31 11.87 5.50 4.07
N PHE A 32 12.00 5.44 5.39
CA PHE A 32 12.19 4.23 6.18
C PHE A 32 10.86 3.62 6.60
N PHE A 33 10.86 2.31 6.79
CA PHE A 33 9.69 1.55 7.26
C PHE A 33 9.85 1.17 8.75
N ASN A 34 8.77 1.29 9.52
CA ASN A 34 8.76 0.96 10.94
C ASN A 34 8.56 -0.56 11.15
N PRO A 35 9.31 -1.24 12.04
CA PRO A 35 10.47 -0.77 12.80
C PRO A 35 11.75 -0.62 11.99
N VAL A 36 12.37 0.56 12.04
CA VAL A 36 13.53 0.93 11.21
C VAL A 36 14.70 -0.06 11.32
N HIS A 37 14.93 -0.67 12.49
CA HIS A 37 16.01 -1.64 12.67
C HIS A 37 15.71 -3.02 12.08
N LYS A 38 14.44 -3.38 11.88
CA LYS A 38 14.01 -4.67 11.32
C LYS A 38 13.72 -4.60 9.83
N MET A 39 13.13 -3.50 9.37
CA MET A 39 12.72 -3.35 7.99
C MET A 39 13.93 -3.09 7.09
N PRO A 40 14.19 -3.92 6.07
CA PRO A 40 15.37 -3.77 5.22
C PRO A 40 15.21 -2.67 4.17
N LEU A 41 13.98 -2.37 3.74
CA LEU A 41 13.71 -1.40 2.69
C LEU A 41 13.92 0.05 3.14
N VAL A 42 14.41 0.86 2.22
CA VAL A 42 14.25 2.33 2.22
C VAL A 42 13.86 2.76 0.80
N GLU A 43 12.76 3.50 0.65
CA GLU A 43 12.48 4.17 -0.60
C GLU A 43 13.36 5.43 -0.67
N VAL A 44 14.12 5.58 -1.76
CA VAL A 44 14.88 6.79 -2.07
C VAL A 44 14.10 7.55 -3.14
N ILE A 45 13.47 8.65 -2.75
CA ILE A 45 12.53 9.38 -3.60
C ILE A 45 13.27 10.48 -4.35
N ALA A 46 13.25 10.40 -5.68
CA ALA A 46 13.79 11.42 -6.58
C ALA A 46 12.68 12.42 -6.97
N PRO A 47 12.71 13.67 -6.47
CA PRO A 47 11.79 14.71 -6.93
C PRO A 47 12.11 15.14 -8.35
N GLU A 48 11.09 15.62 -9.07
CA GLU A 48 11.26 16.23 -10.38
C GLU A 48 12.20 17.45 -10.30
N GLY A 49 13.16 17.54 -11.21
CA GLY A 49 14.19 18.58 -11.18
C GLY A 49 15.23 18.45 -10.04
N GLY A 50 15.20 17.35 -9.28
CA GLY A 50 16.20 17.04 -8.27
C GLY A 50 17.61 16.84 -8.86
N ASP A 51 18.64 17.21 -8.11
CA ASP A 51 20.05 16.99 -8.48
C ASP A 51 20.37 15.48 -8.41
N PRO A 52 20.74 14.83 -9.53
CA PRO A 52 21.06 13.40 -9.53
C PRO A 52 22.20 13.02 -8.57
N SER A 53 23.13 13.95 -8.30
CA SER A 53 24.21 13.72 -7.34
C SER A 53 23.70 13.65 -5.90
N ALA A 54 22.65 14.42 -5.55
CA ALA A 54 22.01 14.35 -4.24
C ALA A 54 21.29 13.02 -4.04
N VAL A 55 20.55 12.56 -5.05
CA VAL A 55 19.88 11.25 -5.05
C VAL A 55 20.91 10.12 -4.92
N ASN A 56 21.99 10.14 -5.71
CA ASN A 56 23.06 9.15 -5.62
C ASN A 56 23.76 9.14 -4.25
N THR A 57 23.90 10.30 -3.61
CA THR A 57 24.46 10.43 -2.26
C THR A 57 23.57 9.70 -1.24
N VAL A 58 22.25 9.97 -1.25
CA VAL A 58 21.29 9.31 -0.35
C VAL A 58 21.20 7.81 -0.62
N PHE A 59 21.17 7.40 -1.89
CA PHE A 59 21.15 5.99 -2.28
C PHE A 59 22.39 5.25 -1.75
N SER A 60 23.58 5.82 -1.98
CA SER A 60 24.85 5.24 -1.51
C SER A 60 24.93 5.21 0.01
N PHE A 61 24.45 6.26 0.68
CA PHE A 61 24.37 6.31 2.14
C PHE A 61 23.45 5.22 2.70
N THR A 62 22.27 5.04 2.09
CA THR A 62 21.31 3.99 2.46
C THR A 62 21.95 2.60 2.42
N ARG A 63 22.71 2.28 1.36
CA ARG A 63 23.44 1.00 1.28
C ARG A 63 24.48 0.85 2.38
N LYS A 64 25.20 1.92 2.73
CA LYS A 64 26.19 1.91 3.82
C LYS A 64 25.56 1.65 5.19
N LEU A 65 24.28 1.99 5.37
CA LEU A 65 23.50 1.64 6.58
C LEU A 65 23.07 0.17 6.62
N GLY A 66 23.43 -0.65 5.62
CA GLY A 66 22.97 -2.04 5.51
C GLY A 66 21.50 -2.16 5.10
N LYS A 67 20.91 -1.08 4.55
CA LYS A 67 19.55 -1.08 4.00
C LYS A 67 19.55 -1.38 2.52
N THR A 68 18.40 -1.82 2.02
CA THR A 68 18.14 -2.04 0.60
C THR A 68 17.39 -0.82 0.05
N PRO A 69 18.07 0.11 -0.63
CA PRO A 69 17.39 1.23 -1.28
C PRO A 69 16.63 0.78 -2.53
N VAL A 70 15.44 1.32 -2.74
CA VAL A 70 14.73 1.29 -4.02
C VAL A 70 14.54 2.73 -4.49
N LEU A 71 14.94 3.02 -5.72
CA LEU A 71 14.75 4.35 -6.31
C LEU A 71 13.30 4.51 -6.77
N VAL A 72 12.64 5.55 -6.28
CA VAL A 72 11.22 5.81 -6.55
C VAL A 72 11.06 7.26 -7.00
N LYS A 73 10.15 7.53 -7.95
CA LYS A 73 9.79 8.90 -8.34
C LYS A 73 8.93 9.55 -7.26
N ASP A 74 9.04 10.86 -7.07
CA ASP A 74 8.07 11.60 -6.24
C ASP A 74 6.66 11.51 -6.83
N ALA A 75 5.77 10.84 -6.10
CA ALA A 75 4.38 10.59 -6.46
C ALA A 75 3.55 10.46 -5.16
N PRO A 76 2.24 10.72 -5.19
CA PRO A 76 1.39 10.55 -4.01
C PRO A 76 1.51 9.14 -3.40
N GLY A 77 1.96 9.06 -2.15
CA GLY A 77 2.24 7.81 -1.42
C GLY A 77 3.41 6.98 -1.95
N PHE A 78 4.28 7.56 -2.78
CA PHE A 78 5.45 6.91 -3.38
C PHE A 78 5.08 5.60 -4.08
N LEU A 79 5.76 4.48 -3.75
CA LEU A 79 5.44 3.18 -4.32
C LEU A 79 4.70 2.31 -3.31
N VAL A 80 5.31 2.03 -2.15
CA VAL A 80 4.78 1.04 -1.20
C VAL A 80 3.45 1.49 -0.59
N ASN A 81 3.37 2.73 -0.09
CA ASN A 81 2.14 3.21 0.54
C ASN A 81 1.01 3.37 -0.48
N ARG A 82 1.31 3.80 -1.70
CA ARG A 82 0.35 3.86 -2.80
C ARG A 82 -0.27 2.49 -3.04
N LEU A 83 0.53 1.44 -3.23
CA LEU A 83 0.04 0.08 -3.48
C LEU A 83 -0.70 -0.50 -2.27
N LEU A 84 -0.11 -0.39 -1.08
CA LEU A 84 -0.67 -0.94 0.15
C LEU A 84 -2.03 -0.32 0.51
N MET A 85 -2.30 0.91 0.10
CA MET A 85 -3.59 1.55 0.37
C MET A 85 -4.73 0.95 -0.45
N PHE A 86 -4.52 0.55 -1.70
CA PHE A 86 -5.55 -0.17 -2.48
C PHE A 86 -5.93 -1.50 -1.82
N TYR A 87 -4.94 -2.20 -1.26
CA TYR A 87 -5.15 -3.42 -0.47
C TYR A 87 -5.91 -3.13 0.84
N SER A 88 -5.51 -2.09 1.57
CA SER A 88 -6.04 -1.80 2.91
C SER A 88 -7.45 -1.21 2.87
N VAL A 89 -7.71 -0.28 1.95
CA VAL A 89 -9.04 0.32 1.75
C VAL A 89 -10.06 -0.73 1.33
N GLU A 90 -9.65 -1.70 0.51
CA GLU A 90 -10.55 -2.78 0.11
C GLU A 90 -10.92 -3.70 1.26
N ALA A 91 -10.03 -3.90 2.25
CA ALA A 91 -10.39 -4.56 3.50
C ALA A 91 -11.56 -3.84 4.21
N LEU A 92 -11.54 -2.51 4.19
CA LEU A 92 -12.58 -1.69 4.81
C LEU A 92 -13.89 -1.75 4.02
N TRP A 93 -13.84 -1.78 2.69
CA TRP A 93 -15.04 -2.04 1.88
C TRP A 93 -15.64 -3.42 2.15
N LEU A 94 -14.82 -4.45 2.36
CA LEU A 94 -15.32 -5.77 2.77
C LEU A 94 -16.01 -5.71 4.15
N LEU A 95 -15.51 -4.90 5.10
CA LEU A 95 -16.23 -4.67 6.36
C LEU A 95 -17.59 -3.99 6.14
N ASP A 96 -17.66 -3.01 5.22
CA ASP A 96 -18.91 -2.35 4.81
C ASP A 96 -19.90 -3.33 4.18
N GLU A 97 -19.39 -4.27 3.38
CA GLU A 97 -20.13 -5.37 2.77
C GLU A 97 -20.53 -6.45 3.81
N GLY A 98 -20.04 -6.34 5.05
CA GLY A 98 -20.49 -7.14 6.19
C GLY A 98 -19.65 -8.40 6.45
N TYR A 99 -18.41 -8.42 5.98
CA TYR A 99 -17.39 -9.38 6.42
C TYR A 99 -16.94 -9.06 7.85
N ARG A 100 -16.44 -10.07 8.55
CA ARG A 100 -15.88 -9.92 9.89
C ARG A 100 -14.39 -9.58 9.81
N VAL A 101 -13.94 -8.71 10.71
CA VAL A 101 -12.53 -8.32 10.88
C VAL A 101 -11.58 -9.52 10.91
N GLU A 102 -11.89 -10.53 11.70
CA GLU A 102 -11.07 -11.74 11.84
C GLU A 102 -11.09 -12.66 10.62
N ASP A 103 -12.11 -12.59 9.77
CA ASP A 103 -12.16 -13.39 8.55
C ASP A 103 -11.23 -12.79 7.48
N LEU A 104 -11.18 -11.46 7.40
CA LEU A 104 -10.24 -10.75 6.53
C LEU A 104 -8.79 -10.99 6.96
N ASP A 105 -8.52 -10.86 8.26
CA ASP A 105 -7.19 -11.11 8.82
C ASP A 105 -6.73 -12.56 8.61
N ARG A 106 -7.63 -13.52 8.83
CA ARG A 106 -7.33 -14.95 8.65
C ARG A 106 -7.15 -15.32 7.18
N ALA A 107 -7.97 -14.78 6.28
CA ALA A 107 -7.85 -15.03 4.85
C ALA A 107 -6.49 -14.56 4.33
N MET A 108 -6.09 -13.33 4.69
CA MET A 108 -4.84 -12.78 4.17
C MET A 108 -3.59 -13.37 4.82
N THR A 109 -3.65 -13.72 6.12
CA THR A 109 -2.55 -14.47 6.74
C THR A 109 -2.45 -15.89 6.18
N GLY A 110 -3.57 -16.57 5.96
CA GLY A 110 -3.61 -17.86 5.26
C GLY A 110 -3.10 -17.80 3.82
N TRP A 111 -3.35 -16.68 3.13
CA TRP A 111 -2.84 -16.43 1.78
C TRP A 111 -1.32 -16.22 1.73
N GLY A 112 -0.72 -15.82 2.86
CA GLY A 112 0.72 -15.72 3.08
C GLY A 112 1.21 -14.40 3.67
N MET A 113 0.33 -13.42 3.89
CA MET A 113 0.72 -12.13 4.47
C MET A 113 1.19 -12.32 5.92
N PRO A 114 2.21 -11.58 6.39
CA PRO A 114 2.72 -11.73 7.75
C PRO A 114 1.73 -11.25 8.81
N VAL A 115 0.90 -10.26 8.47
CA VAL A 115 -0.11 -9.66 9.33
C VAL A 115 -1.37 -9.44 8.50
N GLY A 116 -2.53 -9.67 9.10
CA GLY A 116 -3.83 -9.40 8.48
C GLY A 116 -4.03 -7.89 8.25
N PRO A 117 -4.82 -7.50 7.24
CA PRO A 117 -5.02 -6.09 6.87
C PRO A 117 -5.53 -5.21 8.01
N ILE A 118 -6.44 -5.73 8.84
CA ILE A 118 -7.04 -4.94 9.92
C ILE A 118 -6.05 -4.80 11.08
N ALA A 119 -5.40 -5.89 11.48
CA ALA A 119 -4.34 -5.81 12.49
C ALA A 119 -3.16 -4.93 12.04
N LEU A 120 -2.81 -4.94 10.75
CA LEU A 120 -1.78 -4.07 10.20
C LEU A 120 -2.18 -2.60 10.32
N MET A 121 -3.43 -2.25 10.00
CA MET A 121 -3.93 -0.87 10.16
C MET A 121 -3.89 -0.42 11.62
N ASP A 122 -4.31 -1.28 12.55
CA ASP A 122 -4.25 -1.01 13.99
C ASP A 122 -2.79 -0.88 14.49
N GLU A 123 -1.84 -1.64 13.93
CA GLU A 123 -0.42 -1.56 14.30
C GLU A 123 0.28 -0.30 13.77
N VAL A 124 -0.01 0.09 12.52
CA VAL A 124 0.45 1.35 11.93
C VAL A 124 -0.12 2.55 12.68
N GLY A 125 -1.37 2.43 13.11
CA GLY A 125 -2.16 3.49 13.72
C GLY A 125 -3.21 3.99 12.74
N ILE A 126 -4.49 3.89 13.13
CA ILE A 126 -5.63 4.21 12.24
C ILE A 126 -5.61 5.67 11.80
N ASP A 127 -5.15 6.61 12.63
CA ASP A 127 -5.05 8.02 12.26
C ASP A 127 -3.99 8.28 11.19
N VAL A 128 -2.87 7.56 11.24
CA VAL A 128 -1.82 7.63 10.21
C VAL A 128 -2.35 7.02 8.91
N ALA A 129 -2.97 5.84 8.99
CA ALA A 129 -3.58 5.18 7.84
C ALA A 129 -4.66 6.06 7.20
N ASN A 130 -5.56 6.64 8.00
CA ASN A 130 -6.61 7.55 7.55
C ASN A 130 -6.04 8.77 6.81
N LYS A 131 -5.00 9.40 7.39
CA LYS A 131 -4.35 10.56 6.75
C LYS A 131 -3.76 10.19 5.38
N VAL A 132 -3.09 9.04 5.28
CA VAL A 132 -2.52 8.58 3.99
C VAL A 132 -3.64 8.20 3.01
N ALA A 133 -4.72 7.58 3.49
CA ALA A 133 -5.88 7.23 2.68
C ALA A 133 -6.51 8.47 2.04
N HIS A 134 -6.71 9.56 2.79
CA HIS A 134 -7.23 10.83 2.26
C HIS A 134 -6.29 11.49 1.25
N ILE A 135 -4.98 11.49 1.50
CA ILE A 135 -3.99 12.02 0.52
C ILE A 135 -4.07 11.24 -0.80
N LEU A 136 -4.17 9.91 -0.72
CA LEU A 136 -4.27 9.07 -1.91
C LEU A 136 -5.65 9.15 -2.57
N HIS A 137 -6.71 9.33 -1.80
CA HIS A 137 -8.05 9.57 -2.33
C HIS A 137 -8.11 10.90 -3.09
N GLU A 138 -7.53 11.98 -2.56
CA GLU A 138 -7.44 13.26 -3.26
C GLU A 138 -6.70 13.13 -4.60
N ALA A 139 -5.64 12.31 -4.65
CA ALA A 139 -4.87 12.05 -5.87
C ALA A 139 -5.56 11.09 -6.86
N PHE A 140 -6.35 10.14 -6.38
CA PHE A 140 -6.86 8.99 -7.15
C PHE A 140 -8.35 8.71 -6.89
N SER A 141 -9.15 9.76 -6.72
CA SER A 141 -10.55 9.68 -6.25
C SER A 141 -11.45 8.82 -7.13
N ASP A 142 -11.12 8.71 -8.42
CA ASP A 142 -11.82 7.89 -9.41
C ASP A 142 -11.69 6.39 -9.15
N ARG A 143 -10.62 5.96 -8.48
CA ARG A 143 -10.28 4.53 -8.33
C ARG A 143 -9.94 4.09 -6.91
N LEU A 144 -9.78 5.03 -5.97
CA LEU A 144 -9.56 4.75 -4.56
C LEU A 144 -10.64 5.46 -3.70
N PRO A 145 -11.93 5.09 -3.83
CA PRO A 145 -12.97 5.64 -2.96
C PRO A 145 -12.78 5.14 -1.52
N LEU A 146 -13.00 6.02 -0.54
CA LEU A 146 -12.93 5.68 0.88
C LEU A 146 -14.32 5.37 1.45
N PRO A 147 -14.45 4.41 2.38
CA PRO A 147 -15.71 4.21 3.08
C PRO A 147 -16.12 5.48 3.85
N PRO A 148 -17.41 5.87 3.81
CA PRO A 148 -17.89 7.13 4.40
C PRO A 148 -17.75 7.18 5.92
N TRP A 149 -17.45 6.05 6.55
CA TRP A 149 -17.31 5.93 8.00
C TRP A 149 -15.87 5.94 8.49
N LEU A 150 -14.87 6.00 7.59
CA LEU A 150 -13.46 5.89 7.95
C LEU A 150 -13.04 6.91 9.00
N ASP A 151 -13.44 8.17 8.84
CA ASP A 151 -13.11 9.27 9.75
C ASP A 151 -13.69 9.06 11.16
N ARG A 152 -14.84 8.38 11.28
CA ARG A 152 -15.48 8.11 12.56
C ARG A 152 -14.60 7.28 13.49
N LEU A 153 -13.71 6.42 12.96
CA LEU A 153 -12.75 5.70 13.79
C LEU A 153 -11.82 6.66 14.54
N VAL A 154 -11.23 7.61 13.81
CA VAL A 154 -10.27 8.57 14.35
C VAL A 154 -10.97 9.56 15.29
N GLU A 155 -12.13 10.07 14.89
CA GLU A 155 -12.95 11.00 15.69
C GLU A 155 -13.37 10.41 17.05
N ASN A 156 -13.50 9.09 17.13
CA ASN A 156 -13.88 8.37 18.35
C ASN A 156 -12.68 7.70 19.05
N GLY A 157 -11.46 8.15 18.75
CA GLY A 157 -10.26 7.70 19.44
C GLY A 157 -9.91 6.23 19.23
N ARG A 158 -10.36 5.60 18.14
CA ARG A 158 -9.88 4.28 17.74
C ARG A 158 -8.60 4.46 16.94
N LEU A 159 -7.46 4.39 17.61
CA LEU A 159 -6.15 4.66 17.02
C LEU A 159 -5.26 3.42 16.90
N GLY A 160 -5.77 2.25 17.28
CA GLY A 160 -5.09 0.97 17.19
C GLY A 160 -4.22 0.65 18.40
N VAL A 161 -3.08 0.00 18.17
CA VAL A 161 -2.18 -0.50 19.22
C VAL A 161 -1.72 0.62 20.15
N LYS A 162 -1.46 1.82 19.61
CA LYS A 162 -0.86 2.93 20.37
C LYS A 162 -1.70 3.44 21.54
N ASN A 163 -3.01 3.21 21.52
CA ASN A 163 -3.91 3.57 22.63
C ASN A 163 -4.79 2.41 23.11
N GLY A 164 -4.47 1.18 22.70
CA GLY A 164 -5.18 -0.01 23.16
C GLY A 164 -6.50 -0.30 22.42
N LEU A 165 -6.89 0.55 21.46
CA LEU A 165 -8.25 0.54 20.90
C LEU A 165 -8.24 0.85 19.40
N GLY A 166 -8.52 -0.14 18.57
CA GLY A 166 -8.70 -0.02 17.12
C GLY A 166 -9.99 -0.69 16.67
N LEU A 167 -9.93 -1.46 15.58
CA LEU A 167 -10.97 -2.45 15.26
C LEU A 167 -10.85 -3.69 16.17
N TYR A 168 -9.63 -3.97 16.64
CA TYR A 168 -9.35 -4.86 17.76
C TYR A 168 -9.17 -4.09 19.08
N ARG A 169 -9.23 -4.81 20.21
CA ARG A 169 -8.71 -4.33 21.49
C ARG A 169 -7.28 -4.81 21.71
N TYR A 170 -6.48 -4.01 22.42
CA TYR A 170 -5.09 -4.34 22.73
C TYR A 170 -4.75 -4.11 24.20
N GLU A 171 -4.04 -5.08 24.78
CA GLU A 171 -3.37 -4.94 26.08
C GLU A 171 -1.87 -4.82 25.82
N GLY A 172 -1.35 -3.59 25.84
CA GLY A 172 -0.01 -3.32 25.33
C GLY A 172 0.08 -3.60 23.84
N ARG A 173 0.84 -4.61 23.44
CA ARG A 173 0.94 -5.07 22.03
C ARG A 173 0.16 -6.37 21.77
N GLU A 174 -0.46 -6.95 22.78
CA GLU A 174 -1.22 -8.18 22.64
C GLU A 174 -2.59 -7.89 22.05
N ARG A 175 -2.86 -8.44 20.86
CA ARG A 175 -4.17 -8.35 20.19
C ARG A 175 -5.17 -9.25 20.90
N LYS A 176 -6.31 -8.69 21.32
CA LYS A 176 -7.48 -9.40 21.86
C LYS A 176 -8.56 -9.53 20.79
N ASP A 177 -9.75 -9.94 21.18
CA ASP A 177 -10.89 -10.07 20.26
C ASP A 177 -11.25 -8.73 19.58
N PRO A 178 -11.87 -8.78 18.39
CA PRO A 178 -12.49 -7.61 17.77
C PRO A 178 -13.42 -6.89 18.74
N ASP A 179 -13.48 -5.56 18.66
CA ASP A 179 -14.35 -4.77 19.53
C ASP A 179 -15.76 -4.64 18.94
N PRO A 180 -16.81 -5.23 19.54
CA PRO A 180 -18.18 -5.12 19.03
C PRO A 180 -18.69 -3.67 18.97
N SER A 181 -18.17 -2.80 19.83
CA SER A 181 -18.54 -1.38 19.81
C SER A 181 -17.99 -0.64 18.58
N ALA A 182 -16.99 -1.19 17.89
CA ALA A 182 -16.52 -0.66 16.60
C ALA A 182 -17.59 -0.85 15.52
N TYR A 183 -18.18 -2.03 15.40
CA TYR A 183 -19.25 -2.29 14.46
C TYR A 183 -20.47 -1.39 14.72
N THR A 184 -20.83 -1.21 15.99
CA THR A 184 -21.93 -0.32 16.39
C THR A 184 -21.64 1.13 16.01
N LEU A 185 -20.44 1.63 16.33
CA LEU A 185 -20.00 2.99 15.99
C LEU A 185 -20.08 3.27 14.48
N LEU A 186 -19.65 2.29 13.68
CA LEU A 186 -19.58 2.43 12.23
C LEU A 186 -20.92 2.15 11.54
N GLY A 187 -21.91 1.61 12.26
CA GLY A 187 -23.18 1.17 11.67
C GLY A 187 -23.02 -0.10 10.82
N LEU A 188 -21.99 -0.90 11.10
CA LEU A 188 -21.68 -2.13 10.38
C LEU A 188 -22.36 -3.33 11.05
N GLN A 189 -22.81 -4.26 10.22
CA GLN A 189 -23.45 -5.50 10.68
C GLN A 189 -22.79 -6.68 9.96
N PRO A 190 -22.10 -7.58 10.68
CA PRO A 190 -21.63 -8.83 10.11
C PRO A 190 -22.80 -9.64 9.56
N ARG A 191 -22.75 -9.95 8.25
CA ARG A 191 -23.83 -10.68 7.54
C ARG A 191 -23.31 -11.80 6.66
N VAL A 192 -22.02 -11.77 6.28
CA VAL A 192 -21.40 -12.84 5.50
C VAL A 192 -21.09 -14.02 6.43
N GLN A 193 -21.57 -15.21 6.05
CA GLN A 193 -21.27 -16.46 6.73
C GLN A 193 -20.38 -17.32 5.84
N ASN A 194 -19.38 -17.96 6.43
CA ASN A 194 -18.42 -18.84 5.73
C ASN A 194 -17.79 -18.18 4.49
N PRO A 195 -17.11 -17.03 4.66
CA PRO A 195 -16.49 -16.34 3.53
C PRO A 195 -15.43 -17.21 2.87
N ASP A 196 -15.39 -17.19 1.55
CA ASP A 196 -14.33 -17.82 0.75
C ASP A 196 -13.03 -17.01 0.89
N PRO A 197 -11.96 -17.59 1.48
CA PRO A 197 -10.69 -16.88 1.68
C PRO A 197 -10.01 -16.50 0.36
N ASP A 198 -10.18 -17.28 -0.71
CA ASP A 198 -9.58 -16.98 -2.01
C ASP A 198 -10.30 -15.80 -2.67
N ALA A 199 -11.62 -15.73 -2.51
CA ALA A 199 -12.39 -14.57 -2.95
C ALA A 199 -12.01 -13.28 -2.20
N ILE A 200 -11.74 -13.36 -0.88
CA ILE A 200 -11.21 -12.23 -0.11
C ILE A 200 -9.83 -11.81 -0.65
N ALA A 201 -8.94 -12.77 -0.89
CA ALA A 201 -7.62 -12.49 -1.41
C ALA A 201 -7.66 -11.83 -2.79
N ASP A 202 -8.50 -12.33 -3.71
CA ASP A 202 -8.70 -11.70 -5.02
C ASP A 202 -9.25 -10.27 -4.86
N ARG A 203 -10.24 -10.04 -3.99
CA ARG A 203 -10.76 -8.69 -3.72
C ARG A 203 -9.65 -7.74 -3.30
N MET A 204 -8.77 -8.16 -2.41
CA MET A 204 -7.76 -7.28 -1.82
C MET A 204 -6.50 -7.11 -2.66
N VAL A 205 -6.04 -8.16 -3.34
CA VAL A 205 -4.75 -8.14 -4.06
C VAL A 205 -4.91 -7.60 -5.48
N LEU A 206 -6.02 -7.86 -6.17
CA LEU A 206 -6.18 -7.46 -7.57
C LEU A 206 -6.22 -5.94 -7.81
N PRO A 207 -6.84 -5.11 -6.95
CA PRO A 207 -6.69 -3.66 -7.03
C PRO A 207 -5.24 -3.20 -6.90
N MET A 208 -4.46 -3.86 -6.04
CA MET A 208 -3.03 -3.59 -5.88
C MET A 208 -2.25 -3.95 -7.15
N VAL A 209 -2.55 -5.09 -7.81
CA VAL A 209 -1.98 -5.45 -9.13
C VAL A 209 -2.33 -4.41 -10.19
N ASN A 210 -3.59 -3.98 -10.23
CA ASN A 210 -4.06 -2.99 -11.19
C ASN A 210 -3.33 -1.66 -11.02
N GLU A 211 -3.09 -1.25 -9.76
CA GLU A 211 -2.30 -0.05 -9.46
C GLU A 211 -0.81 -0.23 -9.74
N ALA A 212 -0.25 -1.42 -9.52
CA ALA A 212 1.15 -1.70 -9.86
C ALA A 212 1.44 -1.51 -11.36
N ALA A 213 0.50 -1.88 -12.23
CA ALA A 213 0.64 -1.64 -13.67
C ALA A 213 0.70 -0.14 -13.99
N ARG A 214 -0.09 0.69 -13.29
CA ARG A 214 -0.03 2.16 -13.43
C ARG A 214 1.27 2.74 -12.88
N CYS A 215 1.71 2.30 -11.70
CA CYS A 215 2.99 2.73 -11.12
C CYS A 215 4.17 2.47 -12.07
N LEU A 216 4.20 1.31 -12.74
CA LEU A 216 5.24 0.97 -13.72
C LEU A 216 5.12 1.82 -14.99
N GLU A 217 3.91 2.01 -15.52
CA GLU A 217 3.68 2.84 -16.71
C GLU A 217 4.00 4.33 -16.48
N GLU A 218 3.68 4.85 -15.29
CA GLU A 218 3.98 6.22 -14.86
C GLU A 218 5.48 6.42 -14.52
N GLY A 219 6.27 5.34 -14.51
CA GLY A 219 7.69 5.36 -14.13
C GLY A 219 7.92 5.69 -12.65
N VAL A 220 6.96 5.39 -11.77
CA VAL A 220 7.12 5.52 -10.31
C VAL A 220 8.29 4.67 -9.83
N VAL A 221 8.43 3.48 -10.42
CA VAL A 221 9.55 2.57 -10.21
C VAL A 221 10.01 2.02 -11.57
N ARG A 222 11.29 1.71 -11.69
CA ARG A 222 11.93 1.40 -12.99
C ARG A 222 11.50 0.06 -13.58
N SER A 223 11.34 -0.97 -12.75
CA SER A 223 11.16 -2.34 -13.22
C SER A 223 10.19 -3.12 -12.33
N ALA A 224 9.61 -4.19 -12.87
CA ALA A 224 8.78 -5.12 -12.11
C ALA A 224 9.58 -5.76 -10.94
N GLY A 225 10.88 -6.01 -11.13
CA GLY A 225 11.75 -6.55 -10.10
C GLY A 225 11.98 -5.59 -8.93
N ASP A 226 12.16 -4.30 -9.20
CA ASP A 226 12.28 -3.29 -8.14
C ASP A 226 10.97 -3.12 -7.36
N LEU A 227 9.82 -3.20 -8.04
CA LEU A 227 8.50 -3.16 -7.41
C LEU A 227 8.30 -4.36 -6.46
N ASP A 228 8.60 -5.56 -6.95
CA ASP A 228 8.46 -6.78 -6.16
C ASP A 228 9.40 -6.79 -4.96
N LEU A 229 10.65 -6.37 -5.14
CA LEU A 229 11.59 -6.20 -4.04
C LEU A 229 11.08 -5.19 -3.01
N ALA A 230 10.54 -4.05 -3.44
CA ALA A 230 9.99 -3.04 -2.54
C ALA A 230 8.80 -3.58 -1.74
N LEU A 231 7.86 -4.31 -2.35
CA LEU A 231 6.73 -4.87 -1.60
C LEU A 231 7.17 -5.98 -0.64
N ILE A 232 8.06 -6.87 -1.06
CA ILE A 232 8.58 -7.94 -0.19
C ILE A 232 9.29 -7.35 1.03
N PHE A 233 10.17 -6.37 0.83
CA PHE A 233 10.95 -5.78 1.92
C PHE A 233 10.25 -4.66 2.69
N GLY A 234 9.22 -4.04 2.11
CA GLY A 234 8.47 -2.93 2.71
C GLY A 234 7.23 -3.39 3.46
N THR A 235 6.49 -4.36 2.93
CA THR A 235 5.22 -4.84 3.52
C THR A 235 5.29 -6.29 3.99
N GLY A 236 6.35 -7.02 3.62
CA GLY A 236 6.42 -8.47 3.85
C GLY A 236 5.56 -9.26 2.86
N PHE A 237 5.29 -8.74 1.65
CA PHE A 237 4.56 -9.47 0.62
C PHE A 237 5.14 -10.90 0.46
N PRO A 238 4.31 -11.94 0.31
CA PRO A 238 4.76 -13.32 0.57
C PRO A 238 5.90 -13.74 -0.37
N PRO A 239 7.13 -13.97 0.14
CA PRO A 239 8.29 -14.20 -0.72
C PRO A 239 8.17 -15.45 -1.60
N PHE A 240 7.45 -16.48 -1.13
CA PHE A 240 7.20 -17.71 -1.88
C PHE A 240 6.28 -17.50 -3.10
N ARG A 241 5.59 -16.36 -3.20
CA ARG A 241 4.85 -15.91 -4.39
C ARG A 241 5.71 -15.06 -5.34
N GLY A 242 6.96 -14.78 -4.97
CA GLY A 242 7.95 -14.08 -5.79
C GLY A 242 7.82 -12.56 -5.86
N GLY A 243 6.71 -11.99 -5.34
CA GLY A 243 6.37 -10.57 -5.47
C GLY A 243 5.02 -10.38 -6.14
N LEU A 244 4.48 -9.16 -6.15
CA LEU A 244 3.15 -8.86 -6.68
C LEU A 244 3.09 -9.06 -8.20
N CYS A 245 4.05 -8.49 -8.92
CA CYS A 245 4.16 -8.60 -10.38
C CYS A 245 4.44 -10.05 -10.78
N ARG A 246 5.36 -10.72 -10.08
CA ARG A 246 5.67 -12.14 -10.34
C ARG A 246 4.46 -13.03 -10.12
N TRP A 247 3.73 -12.81 -9.02
CA TRP A 247 2.50 -13.54 -8.74
C TRP A 247 1.44 -13.26 -9.81
N ALA A 248 1.25 -12.00 -10.20
CA ALA A 248 0.28 -11.64 -11.24
C ALA A 248 0.59 -12.30 -12.59
N ASP A 249 1.86 -12.44 -12.95
CA ASP A 249 2.29 -13.17 -14.15
C ASP A 249 1.99 -14.67 -14.06
N GLN A 250 2.16 -15.27 -12.88
CA GLN A 250 1.87 -16.69 -12.64
C GLN A 250 0.36 -16.99 -12.66
N GLU A 251 -0.46 -16.09 -12.10
CA GLU A 251 -1.93 -16.19 -12.15
C GLU A 251 -2.47 -15.98 -13.57
N GLY A 252 -1.73 -15.26 -14.41
CA GLY A 252 -2.14 -14.89 -15.75
C GLY A 252 -2.85 -13.53 -15.77
N PRO A 253 -2.26 -12.48 -16.36
CA PRO A 253 -2.87 -11.16 -16.44
C PRO A 253 -4.27 -11.14 -17.09
N GLY A 254 -4.53 -12.04 -18.04
CA GLY A 254 -5.87 -12.22 -18.63
C GLY A 254 -6.93 -12.72 -17.63
N ARG A 255 -6.58 -13.68 -16.76
CA ARG A 255 -7.47 -14.15 -15.66
C ARG A 255 -7.76 -13.00 -14.71
N ILE A 256 -6.72 -12.23 -14.36
CA ILE A 256 -6.84 -11.09 -13.45
C ILE A 256 -7.80 -10.04 -14.03
N ILE A 257 -7.63 -9.67 -15.30
CA ILE A 257 -8.51 -8.72 -15.98
C ILE A 257 -9.97 -9.22 -15.97
N ALA A 258 -10.22 -10.48 -16.34
CA ALA A 258 -11.57 -11.04 -16.33
C ALA A 258 -12.19 -11.04 -14.92
N THR A 259 -11.38 -11.28 -13.89
CA THR A 259 -11.84 -11.24 -12.49
C THR A 259 -12.16 -9.81 -12.06
N LEU A 260 -11.31 -8.84 -12.41
CA LEU A 260 -11.54 -7.42 -12.17
C LEU A 260 -12.82 -6.92 -12.86
N GLU A 261 -13.09 -7.31 -14.11
CA GLU A 261 -14.33 -6.95 -14.85
C GLU A 261 -15.59 -7.51 -14.18
N ARG A 262 -15.50 -8.75 -13.67
CA ARG A 262 -16.59 -9.36 -12.88
C ARG A 262 -16.82 -8.60 -11.57
N LEU A 263 -15.75 -8.18 -10.89
CA LEU A 263 -15.84 -7.39 -9.66
C LEU A 263 -16.38 -5.98 -9.94
N GLU A 264 -15.92 -5.32 -11.00
CA GLU A 264 -16.43 -4.01 -11.45
C GLU A 264 -17.94 -4.04 -11.64
N SER A 265 -18.45 -5.08 -12.31
CA SER A 265 -19.89 -5.27 -12.54
C SER A 265 -20.71 -5.45 -11.25
N GLY A 266 -20.09 -6.00 -10.19
CA GLY A 266 -20.77 -6.32 -8.93
C GLY A 266 -20.68 -5.21 -7.88
N VAL A 267 -19.50 -4.60 -7.73
CA VAL A 267 -19.21 -3.66 -6.64
C VAL A 267 -18.74 -2.28 -7.10
N GLY A 268 -18.55 -2.08 -8.41
CA GLY A 268 -18.36 -0.76 -9.01
C GLY A 268 -16.93 -0.44 -9.48
N ASP A 269 -16.77 0.79 -9.95
CA ASP A 269 -15.65 1.25 -10.78
C ASP A 269 -14.26 1.15 -10.12
N ARG A 270 -14.15 1.00 -8.80
CA ARG A 270 -12.85 0.82 -8.11
C ARG A 270 -12.11 -0.45 -8.55
N PHE A 271 -12.80 -1.40 -9.18
CA PHE A 271 -12.21 -2.61 -9.76
C PHE A 271 -11.95 -2.53 -11.27
N ARG A 272 -12.26 -1.41 -11.92
CA ARG A 272 -12.08 -1.26 -13.37
C ARG A 272 -10.64 -1.57 -13.80
N PRO A 273 -10.40 -2.55 -14.69
CA PRO A 273 -9.06 -2.82 -15.18
C PRO A 273 -8.47 -1.61 -15.91
N SER A 274 -7.26 -1.20 -15.53
CA SER A 274 -6.56 -0.10 -16.17
C SER A 274 -6.16 -0.44 -17.60
N SER A 275 -6.03 0.60 -18.44
CA SER A 275 -5.34 0.48 -19.73
C SER A 275 -3.91 -0.04 -19.54
N SER A 276 -3.23 0.37 -18.48
CA SER A 276 -1.88 -0.08 -18.12
C SER A 276 -1.84 -1.60 -17.93
N LEU A 277 -2.77 -2.17 -17.16
CA LEU A 277 -2.86 -3.61 -16.93
C LEU A 277 -3.22 -4.38 -18.21
N ARG A 278 -4.12 -3.85 -19.03
CA ARG A 278 -4.47 -4.45 -20.34
C ARG A 278 -3.25 -4.51 -21.27
N ALA A 279 -2.52 -3.40 -21.41
CA ALA A 279 -1.29 -3.35 -22.19
C ALA A 279 -0.19 -4.27 -21.61
N THR A 280 -0.14 -4.44 -20.29
CA THR A 280 0.75 -5.42 -19.63
C THR A 280 0.38 -6.85 -19.99
N ALA A 281 -0.93 -7.18 -20.03
CA ALA A 281 -1.40 -8.49 -20.47
C ALA A 281 -1.07 -8.76 -21.94
N GLU A 282 -1.29 -7.78 -22.83
CA GLU A 282 -0.95 -7.86 -24.25
C GLU A 282 0.55 -8.06 -24.49
N ALA A 283 1.39 -7.46 -23.65
CA ALA A 283 2.83 -7.63 -23.69
C ALA A 283 3.33 -8.96 -23.07
N GLY A 284 2.43 -9.83 -22.60
CA GLY A 284 2.77 -11.13 -22.04
C GLY A 284 3.16 -11.10 -20.55
N GLY A 285 2.78 -10.06 -19.81
CA GLY A 285 2.99 -9.95 -18.36
C GLY A 285 3.90 -8.80 -17.93
N PHE A 286 3.95 -8.58 -16.62
CA PHE A 286 4.74 -7.56 -15.96
C PHE A 286 6.24 -7.72 -16.24
N TYR A 287 6.78 -8.93 -16.10
CA TYR A 287 8.21 -9.17 -16.38
C TYR A 287 8.52 -9.15 -17.88
N SER A 288 7.54 -9.41 -18.75
CA SER A 288 7.73 -9.29 -20.20
C SER A 288 7.75 -7.82 -20.64
N ARG A 289 6.91 -6.97 -20.03
CA ARG A 289 6.81 -5.53 -20.34
C ARG A 289 7.83 -4.66 -19.60
N PHE A 290 8.16 -5.01 -18.37
CA PHE A 290 8.96 -4.22 -17.43
C PHE A 290 10.09 -5.03 -16.77
N GLY A 291 10.47 -6.16 -17.35
CA GLY A 291 11.71 -6.87 -16.99
C GLY A 291 12.89 -6.05 -17.47
N GLY A 292 13.50 -5.32 -16.55
CA GLY A 292 14.68 -4.49 -16.82
C GLY A 292 15.88 -5.27 -17.31
#